data_AF-A0A2P2E4U6-F1
#
_entry.id   AF-A0A2P2E4U6-F1
#
_cell.length_a   1.000
_cell.length_b   1.000
_cell.length_c   1.000
_cell.angle_alpha   90.00
_cell.angle_beta   90.00
_cell.angle_gamma   90.00
#
_symmetry.space_group_name_H-M   'P 1'
#
loop_
_entity.id
_entity.type
_entity.pdbx_description
1 polymer ?
#
loop_
_entity_poly.entity_id
_entity_poly.type
_entity_poly.pdbx_seq_one_letter_code
_entity_poly.pdbx_strand_id
1 'polypeptide(L)'
;MKAPQKYKSISDVEDELNIIISCNRKPKYDLSIYQIMNFIAEFIELSIQSADQKRIFNTWHRIIGKYKFAKLMSSGFYSKASQVYGFPSKAESGDEKSAEMRLRTALTAFKLHSGPFGSHPIYGDLDKKQWEKVISILSGFLFGYIHLEGDEKARFLRDKELQKEKHEKRKQDQKESKYLSDKNSKNHKHNNRNKNRNWKNKKRHHKKDNRNQGEGAK
;
A
#
# COMPACT_ATOMS: atom_id res chain seq x y z
N MET A 1 -13.11 -13.23 -24.69
CA MET A 1 -11.71 -12.97 -24.30
C MET A 1 -11.73 -12.40 -22.88
N LYS A 2 -10.93 -12.94 -21.95
CA LYS A 2 -10.81 -12.39 -20.59
C LYS A 2 -9.95 -11.13 -20.66
N ALA A 3 -10.46 -9.98 -20.21
CA ALA A 3 -9.62 -8.80 -20.07
C ALA A 3 -8.63 -9.06 -18.91
N PRO A 4 -7.33 -8.78 -19.07
CA PRO A 4 -6.37 -8.98 -18.00
C PRO A 4 -6.71 -8.03 -16.84
N GLN A 5 -6.76 -8.57 -15.62
CA GLN A 5 -6.95 -7.77 -14.41
C GLN A 5 -5.79 -6.77 -14.29
N LYS A 6 -6.09 -5.47 -14.31
CA LYS A 6 -5.08 -4.40 -14.34
C LYS A 6 -4.25 -4.33 -13.06
N TYR A 7 -4.88 -4.53 -11.90
CA TYR A 7 -4.25 -4.50 -10.58
C TYR A 7 -4.48 -5.85 -9.87
N LYS A 8 -3.41 -6.51 -9.43
CA LYS A 8 -3.48 -7.82 -8.79
C LYS A 8 -3.43 -7.73 -7.26
N SER A 9 -2.94 -6.61 -6.74
CA SER A 9 -2.76 -6.35 -5.32
C SER A 9 -3.10 -4.90 -4.94
N ILE A 10 -3.28 -4.64 -3.64
CA ILE A 10 -3.41 -3.26 -3.12
C ILE A 10 -2.17 -2.41 -3.44
N SER A 11 -0.98 -3.01 -3.50
CA SER A 11 0.24 -2.29 -3.88
C SER A 11 0.19 -1.77 -5.31
N ASP A 12 -0.44 -2.50 -6.24
CA ASP A 12 -0.62 -2.03 -7.62
C ASP A 12 -1.59 -0.83 -7.67
N VAL A 13 -2.60 -0.84 -6.80
CA VAL A 13 -3.56 0.28 -6.67
C VAL A 13 -2.86 1.52 -6.13
N GLU A 14 -2.01 1.38 -5.11
CA GLU A 14 -1.19 2.48 -4.59
C GLU A 14 -0.22 3.02 -5.62
N ASP A 15 0.44 2.15 -6.39
CA ASP A 15 1.34 2.56 -7.47
C ASP A 15 0.59 3.37 -8.54
N GLU A 16 -0.61 2.93 -8.97
CA GLU A 16 -1.40 3.72 -9.92
C GLU A 16 -1.89 5.03 -9.31
N LEU A 17 -2.33 5.02 -8.04
CA LEU A 17 -2.73 6.24 -7.35
C LEU A 17 -1.59 7.26 -7.35
N ASN A 18 -0.36 6.84 -7.04
CA ASN A 18 0.82 7.70 -7.09
C ASN A 18 1.09 8.26 -8.50
N ILE A 19 0.87 7.46 -9.56
CA ILE A 19 0.96 7.94 -10.95
C ILE A 19 -0.08 9.03 -11.17
N ILE A 20 -1.34 8.79 -10.82
CA ILE A 20 -2.45 9.73 -11.03
C ILE A 20 -2.19 11.06 -10.32
N ILE A 21 -1.66 11.01 -9.10
CA ILE A 21 -1.36 12.20 -8.31
C ILE A 21 -0.22 13.02 -8.93
N SER A 22 0.78 12.34 -9.50
CA SER A 22 1.98 12.95 -10.07
C SER A 22 1.78 13.51 -11.48
N CYS A 23 0.67 13.17 -12.13
CA CYS A 23 0.33 13.57 -13.49
C CYS A 23 -0.80 14.61 -13.48
N ASN A 24 -0.83 15.43 -14.53
CA ASN A 24 -2.00 16.23 -14.87
C ASN A 24 -3.13 15.28 -15.28
N ARG A 25 -4.30 15.54 -14.72
CA ARG A 25 -5.44 14.62 -14.78
C ARG A 25 -6.73 15.39 -14.98
N LYS A 26 -7.65 14.78 -15.72
CA LYS A 26 -9.00 15.28 -15.96
C LYS A 26 -10.02 14.14 -15.80
N PRO A 27 -11.21 14.40 -15.25
CA PRO A 27 -12.28 13.41 -15.26
C PRO A 27 -12.79 13.18 -16.69
N LYS A 28 -13.10 11.93 -17.06
CA LYS A 28 -13.69 11.58 -18.36
C LYS A 28 -15.22 11.72 -18.45
N TYR A 29 -15.91 11.79 -17.31
CA TYR A 29 -17.38 11.68 -17.21
C TYR A 29 -17.91 12.48 -16.00
N ASP A 30 -19.19 12.28 -15.64
CA ASP A 30 -19.92 12.91 -14.53
C ASP A 30 -19.37 12.67 -13.12
N LEU A 31 -18.20 12.04 -12.98
CA LEU A 31 -17.54 11.82 -11.70
C LEU A 31 -16.33 12.74 -11.56
N SER A 32 -16.30 13.51 -10.49
CA SER A 32 -15.08 14.25 -10.13
C SER A 32 -14.00 13.32 -9.60
N ILE A 33 -12.75 13.77 -9.65
CA ILE A 33 -11.60 13.02 -9.11
C ILE A 33 -11.75 12.84 -7.59
N TYR A 34 -12.23 13.88 -6.91
CA TYR A 34 -12.62 13.83 -5.50
C TYR A 34 -13.57 12.67 -5.21
N GLN A 35 -14.64 12.52 -5.99
CA GLN A 35 -15.60 11.43 -5.80
C GLN A 35 -14.99 10.06 -6.04
N ILE A 36 -14.17 9.92 -7.07
CA ILE A 36 -13.48 8.66 -7.37
C ILE A 36 -12.62 8.23 -6.19
N MET A 37 -11.80 9.15 -5.66
CA MET A 37 -10.90 8.85 -4.54
C MET A 37 -11.69 8.54 -3.25
N ASN A 38 -12.69 9.36 -2.93
CA ASN A 38 -13.52 9.14 -1.74
C ASN A 38 -14.31 7.84 -1.80
N PHE A 39 -14.88 7.51 -2.95
CA PHE A 39 -15.68 6.30 -3.08
C PHE A 39 -14.82 5.04 -2.91
N ILE A 40 -13.59 5.03 -3.42
CA ILE A 40 -12.65 3.94 -3.16
C ILE A 40 -12.29 3.89 -1.67
N ALA A 41 -12.01 5.03 -1.06
CA ALA A 41 -11.64 5.11 0.36
C ALA A 41 -12.76 4.58 1.26
N GLU A 42 -13.99 5.04 1.05
CA GLU A 42 -15.18 4.59 1.77
C GLU A 42 -15.40 3.08 1.60
N PHE A 43 -15.22 2.56 0.38
CA PHE A 43 -15.35 1.13 0.13
C PHE A 43 -14.31 0.29 0.89
N ILE A 44 -13.07 0.79 1.00
CA ILE A 44 -12.02 0.15 1.80
C ILE A 44 -12.34 0.25 3.30
N GLU A 45 -12.77 1.42 3.77
CA GLU A 45 -13.16 1.63 5.17
C GLU A 45 -14.30 0.69 5.57
N LEU A 46 -15.32 0.52 4.72
CA LEU A 46 -16.41 -0.44 4.91
C LEU A 46 -15.93 -1.89 5.01
N SER A 47 -14.84 -2.25 4.32
CA SER A 47 -14.26 -3.59 4.44
C SER A 47 -13.61 -3.84 5.80
N ILE A 48 -13.07 -2.79 6.41
CA ILE A 48 -12.33 -2.85 7.69
C ILE A 48 -13.28 -2.67 8.87
N GLN A 49 -14.28 -1.80 8.74
CA GLN A 49 -15.30 -1.57 9.75
C GLN A 49 -16.03 -2.89 10.00
N SER A 50 -15.65 -3.54 11.10
CA SER A 50 -16.29 -4.74 11.63
C SER A 50 -17.72 -4.36 11.99
N ALA A 51 -18.62 -4.56 11.04
CA ALA A 51 -20.02 -4.41 11.30
C ALA A 51 -20.47 -5.65 12.08
N ASP A 52 -20.67 -5.47 13.38
CA ASP A 52 -21.66 -6.23 14.16
C ASP A 52 -23.07 -6.19 13.52
N GLN A 53 -23.24 -5.46 12.41
CA GLN A 53 -24.30 -5.66 11.44
C GLN A 53 -24.10 -6.98 10.69
N LYS A 54 -24.37 -8.09 11.38
CA LYS A 54 -24.93 -9.27 10.72
C LYS A 54 -26.25 -8.84 10.09
N ARG A 55 -26.20 -8.17 8.94
CA ARG A 55 -27.37 -8.04 8.08
C ARG A 55 -27.83 -9.46 7.84
N ILE A 56 -29.07 -9.76 8.23
CA ILE A 56 -29.68 -11.07 8.05
C ILE A 56 -29.85 -11.26 6.54
N PHE A 57 -28.78 -11.67 5.87
CA PHE A 57 -28.83 -12.06 4.48
C PHE A 57 -29.53 -13.42 4.44
N ASN A 58 -30.77 -13.43 3.95
CA ASN A 58 -31.49 -14.67 3.67
C ASN A 58 -30.60 -15.62 2.84
N THR A 59 -30.71 -16.94 3.05
CA THR A 59 -29.87 -17.96 2.40
C THR A 59 -29.72 -17.78 0.88
N TRP A 60 -30.79 -17.35 0.21
CA TRP A 60 -30.82 -17.01 -1.21
C TRP A 60 -29.86 -15.87 -1.58
N HIS A 61 -29.80 -14.80 -0.78
CA HIS A 61 -28.88 -13.70 -0.99
C HIS A 61 -27.43 -14.15 -0.89
N ARG A 62 -27.12 -15.08 0.03
CA ARG A 62 -25.78 -15.64 0.16
C ARG A 62 -25.35 -16.44 -1.08
N ILE A 63 -26.27 -17.22 -1.67
CA ILE A 63 -26.01 -18.00 -2.89
C ILE A 63 -25.81 -17.06 -4.09
N ILE A 64 -26.70 -16.10 -4.26
CA ILE A 64 -26.62 -15.10 -5.33
C ILE A 64 -25.32 -14.28 -5.20
N GLY A 65 -24.95 -13.91 -3.98
CA GLY A 65 -23.72 -13.17 -3.69
C GLY A 65 -22.47 -13.95 -4.11
N LYS A 66 -22.39 -15.22 -3.74
CA LYS A 66 -21.29 -16.12 -4.16
C LYS A 66 -21.21 -16.27 -5.67
N TYR A 67 -22.35 -16.42 -6.35
CA TYR A 67 -22.39 -16.49 -7.81
C TYR A 67 -21.91 -15.18 -8.46
N LYS A 68 -22.41 -14.03 -7.99
CA LYS A 68 -21.97 -12.71 -8.48
C LYS A 68 -20.49 -12.46 -8.23
N PHE A 69 -19.97 -12.89 -7.08
CA PHE A 69 -18.55 -12.83 -6.76
C PHE A 69 -17.73 -13.69 -7.72
N ALA A 70 -18.10 -14.96 -7.93
CA ALA A 70 -17.43 -15.84 -8.87
C ALA A 70 -17.44 -15.28 -10.30
N LYS A 71 -18.57 -14.69 -10.73
CA LYS A 71 -18.68 -14.01 -12.02
C LYS A 71 -17.74 -12.81 -12.12
N LEU A 72 -17.65 -11.98 -11.08
CA LEU A 72 -16.71 -10.84 -11.04
C LEU A 72 -15.26 -11.31 -11.10
N MET A 73 -14.90 -12.34 -10.33
CA MET A 73 -13.55 -12.90 -10.34
C MET A 73 -13.20 -13.51 -11.71
N SER A 74 -14.18 -14.09 -12.40
CA SER A 74 -13.98 -14.62 -13.76
C SER A 74 -13.90 -13.53 -14.82
N SER A 75 -14.62 -12.42 -14.69
CA SER A 75 -14.53 -11.31 -15.64
C SER A 75 -13.26 -10.50 -15.41
N GLY A 76 -12.89 -10.24 -14.15
CA GLY A 76 -11.73 -9.43 -13.76
C GLY A 76 -11.94 -7.91 -13.89
N PHE A 77 -13.16 -7.48 -14.23
CA PHE A 77 -13.53 -6.07 -14.37
C PHE A 77 -15.03 -5.84 -14.16
N TYR A 78 -15.39 -4.62 -13.77
CA TYR A 78 -16.74 -4.09 -13.90
C TYR A 78 -16.92 -3.50 -15.30
N SER A 79 -18.02 -3.85 -15.95
CA SER A 79 -18.38 -3.37 -17.29
C SER A 79 -19.32 -2.16 -17.25
N LYS A 80 -20.05 -1.99 -16.16
CA LYS A 80 -21.08 -0.94 -16.00
C LYS A 80 -21.10 -0.44 -14.56
N ALA A 81 -21.36 0.85 -14.40
CA ALA A 81 -21.55 1.51 -13.10
C ALA A 81 -22.59 0.80 -12.22
N SER A 82 -23.69 0.31 -12.81
CA SER A 82 -24.76 -0.41 -12.10
C SER A 82 -24.33 -1.74 -11.45
N GLN A 83 -23.13 -2.25 -11.77
CA GLN A 83 -22.58 -3.44 -11.14
C GLN A 83 -21.88 -3.13 -9.80
N VAL A 84 -21.53 -1.86 -9.58
CA VAL A 84 -20.86 -1.40 -8.37
C VAL A 84 -21.92 -0.96 -7.36
N TYR A 85 -21.89 -1.58 -6.17
CA TYR A 85 -22.82 -1.22 -5.10
C TYR A 85 -22.57 0.21 -4.63
N GLY A 86 -23.61 1.03 -4.55
CA GLY A 86 -23.50 2.40 -4.05
C GLY A 86 -22.81 3.37 -5.01
N PHE A 87 -22.61 3.00 -6.29
CA PHE A 87 -21.95 3.87 -7.26
C PHE A 87 -22.56 5.29 -7.26
N PRO A 88 -21.74 6.37 -7.26
CA PRO A 88 -22.27 7.71 -7.14
C PRO A 88 -23.20 8.05 -8.30
N SER A 89 -24.39 8.55 -7.98
CA SER A 89 -25.44 8.88 -8.96
C SER A 89 -25.47 10.35 -9.36
N LYS A 90 -24.80 11.21 -8.60
CA LYS A 90 -24.71 12.65 -8.83
C LYS A 90 -23.26 13.09 -8.80
N ALA A 91 -22.90 14.04 -9.65
CA ALA A 91 -21.60 14.70 -9.60
C ALA A 91 -21.50 15.55 -8.32
N GLU A 92 -20.37 15.45 -7.64
CA GLU A 92 -20.04 16.20 -6.43
C GLU A 92 -18.59 16.68 -6.57
N SER A 93 -18.34 17.93 -6.24
CA SER A 93 -17.00 18.49 -6.23
C SER A 93 -16.56 18.70 -4.79
N GLY A 94 -15.28 18.48 -4.51
CA GLY A 94 -14.71 18.65 -3.19
C GLY A 94 -13.20 18.76 -3.24
N ASP A 95 -12.56 18.83 -2.07
CA ASP A 95 -11.11 18.96 -1.98
C ASP A 95 -10.40 17.64 -2.34
N GLU A 96 -9.78 17.61 -3.52
CA GLU A 96 -9.01 16.46 -4.01
C GLU A 96 -7.85 16.08 -3.08
N LYS A 97 -7.20 17.04 -2.41
CA LYS A 97 -6.06 16.73 -1.52
C LYS A 97 -6.51 15.97 -0.29
N SER A 98 -7.66 16.36 0.28
CA SER A 98 -8.29 15.64 1.38
C SER A 98 -8.70 14.23 0.95
N ALA A 99 -9.34 14.07 -0.22
CA ALA A 99 -9.73 12.76 -0.75
C ALA A 99 -8.53 11.86 -1.05
N GLU A 100 -7.44 12.42 -1.58
CA GLU A 100 -6.18 11.72 -1.78
C GLU A 100 -5.63 11.18 -0.44
N MET A 101 -5.53 12.05 0.56
CA MET A 101 -5.01 11.69 1.88
C MET A 101 -5.87 10.60 2.54
N ARG A 102 -7.19 10.71 2.43
CA ARG A 102 -8.13 9.69 2.91
C ARG A 102 -7.91 8.35 2.22
N LEU A 103 -7.79 8.34 0.90
CA LEU A 103 -7.55 7.11 0.14
C LEU A 103 -6.22 6.46 0.52
N ARG A 104 -5.12 7.23 0.64
CA ARG A 104 -3.82 6.71 1.12
C ARG A 104 -3.93 6.10 2.52
N THR A 105 -4.67 6.77 3.41
CA THR A 105 -4.90 6.31 4.78
C THR A 105 -5.70 5.01 4.79
N ALA A 106 -6.76 4.92 3.99
CA ALA A 106 -7.58 3.73 3.87
C ALA A 106 -6.80 2.53 3.31
N LEU A 107 -5.97 2.74 2.27
CA LEU A 107 -5.10 1.70 1.71
C LEU A 107 -4.10 1.18 2.76
N THR A 108 -3.50 2.09 3.53
CA THR A 108 -2.60 1.75 4.63
C THR A 108 -3.32 0.99 5.74
N ALA A 109 -4.50 1.45 6.14
CA ALA A 109 -5.33 0.80 7.15
C ALA A 109 -5.69 -0.63 6.73
N PHE A 110 -6.07 -0.84 5.46
CA PHE A 110 -6.39 -2.17 4.93
C PHE A 110 -5.20 -3.13 4.98
N LYS A 111 -4.01 -2.65 4.61
CA LYS A 111 -2.78 -3.44 4.66
C LYS A 111 -2.47 -3.88 6.08
N LEU A 112 -2.55 -2.96 7.03
CA LEU A 112 -2.25 -3.20 8.45
C LEU A 112 -3.36 -3.96 9.18
N HIS A 113 -4.60 -3.95 8.66
CA HIS A 113 -5.72 -4.63 9.30
C HIS A 113 -5.49 -6.14 9.35
N SER A 114 -5.56 -6.68 10.56
CA SER A 114 -5.47 -8.11 10.87
C SER A 114 -6.71 -8.65 11.57
N GLY A 115 -7.68 -7.78 11.87
CA GLY A 115 -8.95 -8.15 12.48
C GLY A 115 -9.94 -8.78 11.49
N PRO A 116 -11.15 -9.11 11.97
CA PRO A 116 -12.24 -9.55 11.09
C PRO A 116 -12.60 -8.45 10.09
N PHE A 117 -12.95 -8.85 8.88
CA PHE A 117 -13.45 -7.95 7.83
C PHE A 117 -14.98 -7.90 7.87
N GLY A 118 -15.54 -6.78 7.44
CA GLY A 118 -16.98 -6.60 7.26
C GLY A 118 -17.54 -7.51 6.15
N SER A 119 -18.85 -7.77 6.21
CA SER A 119 -19.57 -8.45 5.13
C SER A 119 -19.80 -7.49 3.96
N HIS A 120 -19.48 -7.93 2.74
CA HIS A 120 -19.76 -7.16 1.54
C HIS A 120 -21.29 -7.10 1.28
N PRO A 121 -21.86 -5.92 0.95
CA PRO A 121 -23.31 -5.74 0.77
C PRO A 121 -23.96 -6.65 -0.29
N ILE A 122 -23.18 -7.07 -1.31
CA ILE A 122 -23.65 -7.96 -2.38
C ILE A 122 -23.07 -9.37 -2.26
N TYR A 123 -21.84 -9.53 -1.78
CA TYR A 123 -21.09 -10.78 -1.90
C TYR A 123 -21.12 -11.59 -0.60
N GLY A 124 -21.59 -10.98 0.50
CA GLY A 124 -21.57 -11.58 1.82
C GLY A 124 -20.16 -11.54 2.43
N ASP A 125 -19.88 -12.53 3.29
CA ASP A 125 -18.61 -12.64 3.98
C ASP A 125 -17.47 -12.88 2.99
N LEU A 126 -16.46 -12.02 3.05
CA LEU A 126 -15.24 -12.12 2.25
C LEU A 126 -14.02 -12.15 3.17
N ASP A 127 -13.03 -12.96 2.83
CA ASP A 127 -11.73 -12.91 3.47
C ASP A 127 -10.89 -11.71 2.97
N LYS A 128 -9.75 -11.45 3.62
CA LYS A 128 -8.83 -10.35 3.24
C LYS A 128 -8.41 -10.40 1.77
N LYS A 129 -8.11 -11.59 1.23
CA LYS A 129 -7.64 -11.77 -0.15
C LYS A 129 -8.77 -11.51 -1.15
N GLN A 130 -9.99 -11.90 -0.80
CA GLN A 130 -11.18 -11.66 -1.60
C GLN A 130 -11.52 -10.17 -1.61
N TRP A 131 -11.48 -9.51 -0.45
CA TRP A 131 -11.63 -8.05 -0.35
C TRP A 131 -10.57 -7.32 -1.18
N GLU A 132 -9.30 -7.71 -1.07
CA GLU A 132 -8.21 -7.15 -1.87
C GLU A 132 -8.49 -7.24 -3.37
N LYS A 133 -9.00 -8.38 -3.86
CA LYS A 133 -9.37 -8.53 -5.27
C LYS A 133 -10.52 -7.62 -5.67
N VAL A 134 -11.56 -7.51 -4.84
CA VAL A 134 -12.71 -6.64 -5.13
C VAL A 134 -12.27 -5.17 -5.18
N ILE A 135 -11.47 -4.73 -4.20
CA ILE A 135 -10.90 -3.38 -4.16
C ILE A 135 -10.04 -3.13 -5.40
N SER A 136 -9.16 -4.07 -5.77
CA SER A 136 -8.30 -3.95 -6.95
C SER A 136 -9.10 -3.81 -8.25
N ILE A 137 -10.17 -4.60 -8.41
CA ILE A 137 -11.06 -4.51 -9.59
C ILE A 137 -11.83 -3.18 -9.59
N LEU A 138 -12.33 -2.76 -8.43
CA LEU A 138 -13.06 -1.50 -8.26
C LEU A 138 -12.17 -0.30 -8.60
N SER A 139 -10.96 -0.24 -8.07
CA SER A 139 -9.99 0.80 -8.38
C SER A 139 -9.60 0.77 -9.86
N GLY A 140 -9.47 -0.40 -10.46
CA GLY A 140 -9.24 -0.56 -11.91
C GLY A 140 -10.33 0.09 -12.75
N PHE A 141 -11.58 -0.16 -12.38
CA PHE A 141 -12.74 0.44 -13.04
C PHE A 141 -12.79 1.95 -12.85
N LEU A 142 -12.68 2.43 -11.61
CA LEU A 142 -12.83 3.85 -11.26
C LEU A 142 -11.66 4.72 -11.74
N PHE A 143 -10.42 4.24 -11.65
CA PHE A 143 -9.28 4.96 -12.24
C PHE A 143 -9.38 5.05 -13.76
N GLY A 144 -10.15 4.16 -14.41
CA GLY A 144 -10.49 4.29 -15.83
C GLY A 144 -11.31 5.54 -16.17
N TYR A 145 -11.98 6.15 -15.19
CA TYR A 145 -12.69 7.43 -15.31
C TYR A 145 -11.77 8.65 -15.21
N ILE A 146 -10.48 8.45 -14.91
CA ILE A 146 -9.49 9.51 -14.87
C ILE A 146 -8.66 9.46 -16.16
N HIS A 147 -8.69 10.53 -16.93
CA HIS A 147 -7.79 10.73 -18.05
C HIS A 147 -6.51 11.41 -17.56
N LEU A 148 -5.36 10.85 -17.90
CA LEU A 148 -4.07 11.52 -17.73
C LEU A 148 -3.76 12.25 -19.04
N GLU A 149 -3.35 13.51 -18.96
CA GLU A 149 -3.12 14.30 -20.17
C GLU A 149 -1.85 13.84 -20.91
N GLY A 150 -1.97 13.60 -22.22
CA GLY A 150 -0.85 13.19 -23.08
C GLY A 150 -0.22 11.82 -22.73
N ASP A 151 1.11 11.73 -22.88
CA ASP A 151 1.93 10.55 -22.58
C ASP A 151 2.42 10.49 -21.13
N GLU A 152 1.81 11.26 -20.22
CA GLU A 152 2.35 11.46 -18.87
C GLU A 152 2.52 10.17 -18.07
N LYS A 153 1.64 9.17 -18.26
CA LYS A 153 1.83 7.84 -17.68
C LYS A 153 3.12 7.16 -18.19
N ALA A 154 3.37 7.23 -19.50
CA ALA A 154 4.56 6.65 -20.11
C ALA A 154 5.83 7.45 -19.75
N ARG A 155 5.72 8.75 -19.48
CA ARG A 155 6.82 9.57 -18.96
C ARG A 155 7.13 9.22 -17.51
N PHE A 156 6.11 9.15 -16.65
CA PHE A 156 6.29 8.78 -15.25
C PHE A 156 6.92 7.38 -15.09
N LEU A 157 6.47 6.40 -15.88
CA LEU A 157 7.06 5.05 -15.86
C LEU A 157 8.54 5.07 -16.27
N ARG A 158 8.89 5.83 -17.32
CA ARG A 158 10.28 6.03 -17.76
C ARG A 158 11.12 6.72 -16.68
N ASP A 159 10.60 7.76 -16.03
CA ASP A 159 11.31 8.48 -14.98
C ASP A 159 11.54 7.59 -13.74
N LYS A 160 10.55 6.76 -13.38
CA LYS A 160 10.67 5.77 -12.29
C LYS A 160 11.74 4.72 -12.61
N GLU A 161 11.82 4.23 -13.85
CA GLU A 161 12.88 3.32 -14.30
C GLU A 161 14.26 3.98 -14.27
N LEU A 162 14.38 5.21 -14.77
CA LEU A 162 15.64 5.97 -14.75
C LEU A 162 16.14 6.23 -13.33
N GLN A 163 15.24 6.50 -12.38
CA GLN A 163 15.59 6.65 -10.96
C GLN A 163 16.10 5.34 -10.34
N LYS A 164 15.46 4.20 -10.67
CA LYS A 164 15.92 2.87 -10.22
C LYS A 164 17.30 2.55 -10.78
N GLU A 165 17.52 2.79 -12.07
CA GLU A 165 18.81 2.55 -12.73
C GLU A 165 19.92 3.42 -12.12
N LYS A 166 19.65 4.71 -11.85
CA LYS A 166 20.59 5.60 -11.16
C LYS A 166 20.94 5.12 -9.76
N HIS A 167 19.97 4.59 -9.02
CA HIS A 167 20.18 4.08 -7.67
C HIS A 167 20.98 2.77 -7.66
N GLU A 168 20.74 1.89 -8.64
CA GLU A 168 21.52 0.66 -8.83
C GLU A 168 22.97 0.95 -9.24
N LYS A 169 23.17 1.87 -10.19
CA LYS A 169 24.52 2.36 -10.57
C LYS A 169 25.28 2.92 -9.37
N ARG A 170 24.66 3.81 -8.57
CA ARG A 170 25.28 4.33 -7.34
C ARG A 170 25.66 3.23 -6.34
N LYS A 171 24.84 2.20 -6.19
CA LYS A 171 25.17 1.04 -5.33
C LYS A 171 26.33 0.23 -5.88
N GLN A 172 26.43 0.11 -7.20
CA GLN A 172 27.52 -0.58 -7.88
C GLN A 172 28.83 0.20 -7.76
N ASP A 173 28.81 1.51 -8.02
CA ASP A 173 29.95 2.41 -7.86
C ASP A 173 30.47 2.42 -6.40
N GLN A 174 29.56 2.39 -5.41
CA GLN A 174 29.94 2.27 -3.99
C GLN A 174 30.59 0.92 -3.64
N LYS A 175 30.13 -0.18 -4.24
CA LYS A 175 30.76 -1.49 -4.05
C LYS A 175 32.13 -1.55 -4.71
N GLU A 176 32.27 -0.99 -5.89
CA GLU A 176 33.51 -1.00 -6.66
C GLU A 176 34.58 -0.10 -6.02
N SER A 177 34.19 1.11 -5.58
CA SER A 177 35.06 2.00 -4.81
C SER A 177 35.50 1.39 -3.46
N LYS A 178 34.61 0.65 -2.77
CA LYS A 178 34.96 -0.08 -1.54
C LYS A 178 35.93 -1.23 -1.81
N TYR A 179 35.74 -1.97 -2.90
CA TYR A 179 36.65 -3.04 -3.31
C TYR A 179 38.03 -2.50 -3.71
N LEU A 180 38.09 -1.38 -4.45
CA LEU A 180 39.33 -0.69 -4.80
C LEU A 180 40.06 -0.13 -3.57
N SER A 181 39.31 0.43 -2.61
CA SER A 181 39.83 0.86 -1.30
C SER A 181 40.45 -0.30 -0.50
N ASP A 182 39.76 -1.44 -0.43
CA ASP A 182 40.26 -2.64 0.27
C ASP A 182 41.46 -3.28 -0.45
N LYS A 183 41.55 -3.15 -1.79
CA LYS A 183 42.69 -3.62 -2.58
C LYS A 183 43.90 -2.70 -2.45
N ASN A 184 43.69 -1.38 -2.37
CA ASN A 184 44.75 -0.39 -2.12
C ASN A 184 45.22 -0.38 -0.64
N SER A 185 44.37 -0.71 0.33
CA SER A 185 44.78 -0.83 1.74
C SER A 185 45.66 -2.07 2.00
N LYS A 186 45.60 -3.08 1.13
CA LYS A 186 46.51 -4.24 1.16
C LYS A 186 47.89 -3.98 0.56
N ASN A 187 48.07 -2.90 -0.21
CA ASN A 187 49.37 -2.52 -0.81
C ASN A 187 50.14 -1.45 -0.01
N HIS A 188 49.55 -0.80 0.98
CA HIS A 188 50.27 0.03 1.94
C HIS A 188 50.37 -0.66 3.30
N LYS A 189 51.16 -1.75 3.33
CA LYS A 189 51.57 -2.38 4.59
C LYS A 189 53.09 -2.48 4.67
N HIS A 190 53.79 -1.36 4.60
CA HIS A 190 55.08 -1.19 5.30
C HIS A 190 55.29 0.26 5.72
N ASN A 191 55.63 0.42 6.99
CA ASN A 191 56.16 1.60 7.68
C ASN A 191 55.23 2.80 7.93
N ASN A 192 54.43 2.71 8.99
CA ASN A 192 54.62 3.53 10.19
C ASN A 192 53.49 3.32 11.20
N ARG A 193 53.82 2.75 12.36
CA ARG A 193 53.64 3.39 13.68
C ARG A 193 53.77 2.38 14.80
N ASN A 194 54.89 2.53 15.50
CA ASN A 194 54.98 2.22 16.91
C ASN A 194 53.95 3.07 17.69
N LYS A 195 53.46 2.52 18.82
CA LYS A 195 52.55 3.11 19.84
C LYS A 195 51.04 3.08 19.56
N ASN A 196 50.37 2.01 19.98
CA ASN A 196 49.65 1.97 21.28
C ASN A 196 48.89 0.63 21.42
N ARG A 197 49.60 -0.38 21.93
CA ARG A 197 48.98 -1.55 22.56
C ARG A 197 48.46 -1.12 23.93
N ASN A 198 47.17 -0.84 24.05
CA ASN A 198 46.47 -0.95 25.32
C ASN A 198 44.96 -1.10 25.09
N TRP A 199 44.57 -2.19 24.43
CA TRP A 199 43.21 -2.71 24.53
C TRP A 199 43.08 -3.40 25.90
N LYS A 200 43.13 -2.62 26.98
CA LYS A 200 42.73 -3.10 28.30
C LYS A 200 41.21 -3.08 28.36
N ASN A 201 40.65 -4.27 28.25
CA ASN A 201 39.44 -4.73 28.92
C ASN A 201 38.67 -3.65 29.70
N LYS A 202 37.50 -3.26 29.21
CA LYS A 202 36.39 -2.88 30.08
C LYS A 202 35.20 -3.78 29.79
N LYS A 203 35.34 -5.04 30.25
CA LYS A 203 34.21 -5.77 30.84
C LYS A 203 33.60 -4.83 31.86
N ARG A 204 32.38 -4.31 31.63
CA ARG A 204 31.56 -3.78 32.71
C ARG A 204 30.70 -4.94 33.21
N HIS A 205 31.31 -5.74 34.09
CA HIS A 205 30.58 -6.57 35.04
C HIS A 205 30.85 -6.05 36.44
N HIS A 206 29.75 -5.80 37.16
CA HIS A 206 29.53 -5.76 38.60
C HIS A 206 30.26 -4.73 39.48
N LYS A 207 29.47 -3.95 40.24
CA LYS A 207 29.18 -4.12 41.69
C LYS A 207 28.37 -2.90 42.13
N LYS A 208 27.13 -3.00 42.62
CA LYS A 208 26.69 -3.45 43.96
C LYS A 208 27.50 -2.80 45.09
N ASP A 209 26.84 -1.92 45.84
CA ASP A 209 26.98 -1.63 47.28
C ASP A 209 26.12 -0.39 47.59
N ASN A 210 25.40 -0.23 48.70
CA ASN A 210 25.05 -1.12 49.80
C ASN A 210 23.92 -0.44 50.62
N ARG A 211 23.12 -1.28 51.29
CA ARG A 211 22.34 -1.12 52.54
C ARG A 211 22.06 0.28 53.13
N ASN A 212 20.77 0.50 53.44
CA ASN A 212 20.22 0.60 54.81
C ASN A 212 18.76 0.12 54.74
N GLN A 213 18.36 -1.01 55.34
CA GLN A 213 18.04 -1.26 56.76
C GLN A 213 16.90 -0.41 57.33
N GLY A 214 15.94 -1.11 57.97
CA GLY A 214 14.71 -0.62 58.58
C GLY A 214 13.52 -1.51 58.16
N GLU A 215 13.45 -2.78 58.59
CA GLU A 215 12.72 -3.19 59.81
C GLU A 215 11.31 -2.60 59.85
N GLY A 216 10.29 -3.36 59.44
CA GLY A 216 9.41 -4.05 60.38
C GLY A 216 8.12 -3.23 60.53
N ALA A 217 6.97 -3.75 60.93
CA ALA A 217 6.47 -5.09 61.17
C ALA A 217 4.94 -4.95 61.26
N LYS A 218 4.25 -6.06 60.99
CA LYS A 218 2.83 -6.34 61.24
C LYS A 218 1.82 -5.80 60.24
#